data_AF-A0A1H7ZLX3-F1
#
_entry.id   AF-A0A1H7ZLX3-F1
#
_cell.length_a   1.000
_cell.length_b   1.000
_cell.length_c   1.000
_cell.angle_alpha   90.00
_cell.angle_beta   90.00
_cell.angle_gamma   90.00
#
_symmetry.space_group_name_H-M   'P 1'
#
loop_
_entity.id
_entity.type
_entity.pdbx_description
1 polymer ?
#
loop_
_entity_poly.entity_id
_entity_poly.type
_entity_poly.pdbx_seq_one_letter_code
_entity_poly.pdbx_strand_id
1 'polypeptide(L)'
;MLALPITIRIPTDQELDHRPDIDEILHKRRKANIREGYKLEFNEARRLPFRFQATINIDNGRLWQLFLALAATLPQKVSCVYGLYEEGSETTALLQKDFVLNQLEKYREELSQECQLEFGLLFQTKEVLIELGVSESKYIRYWGVELERFRLLMQSFHLPPVEGLEFIDEYPKIVTPLRELIPTAKAPETVVYYLDQAFHIDRRPPDVFFD
;
A
#
# COMPACT_ATOMS: atom_id res chain seq x y z
N MET A 1 -19.85 3.89 0.93
CA MET A 1 -18.89 3.84 2.05
C MET A 1 -17.77 2.93 1.60
N LEU A 2 -16.50 3.31 1.82
CA LEU A 2 -15.36 2.50 1.41
C LEU A 2 -15.41 1.12 2.08
N ALA A 3 -15.27 0.04 1.32
CA ALA A 3 -15.11 -1.30 1.84
C ALA A 3 -13.66 -1.52 2.29
N LEU A 4 -13.44 -1.57 3.60
CA LEU A 4 -12.13 -1.81 4.22
C LEU A 4 -11.74 -3.30 4.17
N PRO A 5 -10.45 -3.63 4.36
CA PRO A 5 -10.03 -5.01 4.62
C PRO A 5 -10.80 -5.61 5.80
N ILE A 6 -11.05 -6.92 5.77
CA ILE A 6 -11.80 -7.58 6.86
C ILE A 6 -11.08 -7.52 8.22
N THR A 7 -9.77 -7.28 8.20
CA THR A 7 -8.90 -7.13 9.36
C THR A 7 -9.05 -5.77 10.04
N ILE A 8 -9.60 -4.75 9.34
CA ILE A 8 -9.81 -3.43 9.90
C ILE A 8 -11.25 -3.31 10.38
N ARG A 9 -11.40 -2.90 11.64
CA ARG A 9 -12.67 -2.41 12.14
C ARG A 9 -12.53 -1.07 12.84
N ILE A 10 -13.66 -0.40 12.89
CA ILE A 10 -13.85 0.82 13.63
C ILE A 10 -13.99 0.46 15.13
N PRO A 11 -13.14 0.99 16.03
CA PRO A 11 -13.36 0.86 17.47
C PRO A 11 -14.67 1.54 17.86
N THR A 12 -15.39 0.92 18.78
CA THR A 12 -16.52 1.52 19.49
C THR A 12 -16.02 2.56 20.51
N ASP A 13 -16.90 3.45 20.94
CA ASP A 13 -16.56 4.50 21.91
C ASP A 13 -16.03 3.95 23.25
N GLN A 14 -16.40 2.71 23.60
CA GLN A 14 -15.96 2.03 24.83
C GLN A 14 -14.57 1.37 24.71
N GLU A 15 -14.10 1.13 23.49
CA GLU A 15 -12.80 0.49 23.21
C GLU A 15 -11.67 1.52 23.05
N LEU A 16 -11.99 2.81 23.08
CA LEU A 16 -11.00 3.87 23.02
C LEU A 16 -10.60 4.27 24.43
N ASP A 17 -9.29 4.25 24.68
CA ASP A 17 -8.74 4.76 25.94
C ASP A 17 -9.14 6.23 26.16
N HIS A 18 -9.48 6.58 27.40
CA HIS A 18 -9.78 7.96 27.76
C HIS A 18 -8.56 8.84 27.50
N ARG A 19 -8.68 9.74 26.52
CA ARG A 19 -7.72 10.80 26.21
C ARG A 19 -8.43 12.16 26.16
N PRO A 20 -7.78 13.27 26.56
CA PRO A 20 -8.42 14.59 26.63
C PRO A 20 -9.04 15.07 25.31
N ASP A 21 -8.54 14.58 24.18
CA ASP A 21 -8.93 14.92 22.81
C ASP A 21 -9.80 13.84 22.13
N ILE A 22 -10.32 12.86 22.88
CA ILE A 22 -11.11 11.76 22.32
C ILE A 22 -12.35 12.26 21.58
N ASP A 23 -13.02 13.27 22.12
CA ASP A 23 -14.24 13.85 21.53
C ASP A 23 -13.95 14.53 20.20
N GLU A 24 -12.81 15.21 20.09
CA GLU A 24 -12.37 15.87 18.85
C GLU A 24 -12.06 14.83 17.77
N ILE A 25 -11.36 13.75 18.13
CA ILE A 25 -11.03 12.65 17.22
C ILE A 25 -12.29 11.95 16.73
N LEU A 26 -13.21 11.63 17.63
CA LEU A 26 -14.50 11.04 17.28
C LEU A 26 -15.32 11.99 16.40
N HIS A 27 -15.26 13.30 16.64
CA HIS A 27 -15.94 14.30 15.83
C HIS A 27 -15.35 14.40 14.42
N LYS A 28 -14.03 14.48 14.28
CA LYS A 28 -13.33 14.48 12.98
C LYS A 28 -13.68 13.23 12.20
N ARG A 29 -13.59 12.06 12.85
CA ARG A 29 -13.93 10.77 12.25
C ARG A 29 -15.34 10.72 11.68
N ARG A 30 -16.34 11.17 12.43
CA ARG A 30 -17.75 11.17 11.97
C ARG A 30 -17.97 12.01 10.71
N LYS A 31 -17.07 12.96 10.46
CA LYS A 31 -17.08 13.84 9.28
C LYS A 31 -16.06 13.43 8.22
N ALA A 32 -15.31 12.35 8.46
CA ALA A 32 -14.20 11.95 7.61
C ALA A 32 -14.68 11.57 6.22
N ASN A 33 -14.01 12.09 5.20
CA ASN A 33 -14.31 11.84 3.80
C ASN A 33 -13.56 10.59 3.29
N ILE A 34 -13.82 9.45 3.94
CA ILE A 34 -13.25 8.15 3.59
C ILE A 34 -14.17 7.46 2.59
N ARG A 35 -13.84 7.59 1.30
CA ARG A 35 -14.58 7.02 0.17
C ARG A 35 -13.63 6.67 -0.97
N GLU A 36 -14.12 5.93 -1.94
CA GLU A 36 -13.35 5.66 -3.15
C GLU A 36 -13.04 6.93 -3.93
N GLY A 37 -11.84 6.98 -4.52
CA GLY A 37 -11.34 8.12 -5.26
C GLY A 37 -9.84 8.28 -5.06
N TYR A 38 -9.28 9.35 -5.63
CA TYR A 38 -7.87 9.65 -5.48
C TYR A 38 -7.61 11.14 -5.26
N LYS A 39 -6.52 11.47 -4.58
CA LYS A 39 -5.95 12.82 -4.52
C LYS A 39 -4.62 12.86 -5.27
N LEU A 40 -4.27 14.03 -5.81
CA LEU A 40 -3.04 14.25 -6.57
C LEU A 40 -2.19 15.34 -5.91
N GLU A 41 -0.89 15.11 -5.88
CA GLU A 41 0.12 16.09 -5.47
C GLU A 41 1.17 16.20 -6.58
N PHE A 42 1.47 17.43 -7.02
CA PHE A 42 2.42 17.65 -8.11
C PHE A 42 3.83 17.87 -7.58
N ASN A 43 4.82 17.31 -8.28
CA ASN A 43 6.22 17.46 -7.91
C ASN A 43 6.77 18.82 -8.36
N GLU A 44 6.49 19.87 -7.60
CA GLU A 44 6.96 21.22 -7.91
C GLU A 44 8.47 21.38 -7.68
N ALA A 45 9.00 20.74 -6.63
CA ALA A 45 10.40 20.86 -6.23
C ALA A 45 11.38 20.08 -7.12
N ARG A 46 10.88 19.10 -7.91
CA ARG A 46 11.65 18.30 -8.90
C ARG A 46 12.93 17.66 -8.35
N ARG A 47 12.97 17.33 -7.06
CA ARG A 47 14.14 16.67 -6.42
C ARG A 47 14.30 15.22 -6.88
N LEU A 48 13.19 14.57 -7.24
CA LEU A 48 13.14 13.22 -7.77
C LEU A 48 12.45 13.22 -9.14
N PRO A 49 12.74 12.25 -10.02
CA PRO A 49 12.29 12.27 -11.42
C PRO A 49 10.86 11.70 -11.62
N PHE A 50 9.90 12.16 -10.82
CA PHE A 50 8.46 11.90 -11.02
C PHE A 50 7.70 13.19 -11.27
N ARG A 51 6.49 13.12 -11.85
CA ARG A 51 5.67 14.30 -12.17
C ARG A 51 4.58 14.56 -11.13
N PHE A 52 3.95 13.49 -10.66
CA PHE A 52 2.87 13.55 -9.68
C PHE A 52 2.91 12.35 -8.75
N GLN A 53 2.34 12.54 -7.58
CA GLN A 53 1.98 11.50 -6.63
C GLN A 53 0.46 11.40 -6.57
N ALA A 54 -0.06 10.20 -6.44
CA ALA A 54 -1.45 9.91 -6.20
C ALA A 54 -1.59 9.02 -4.97
N THR A 55 -2.59 9.32 -4.13
CA THR A 55 -3.04 8.43 -3.06
C THR A 55 -4.49 8.06 -3.35
N ILE A 56 -4.78 6.76 -3.36
CA ILE A 56 -5.99 6.19 -3.95
C ILE A 56 -6.69 5.29 -2.94
N ASN A 57 -7.91 5.65 -2.58
CA ASN A 57 -8.84 4.76 -1.90
C ASN A 57 -9.65 3.98 -2.93
N ILE A 58 -9.72 2.67 -2.74
CA ILE A 58 -10.58 1.78 -3.50
C ILE A 58 -11.13 0.73 -2.54
N ASP A 59 -12.34 0.26 -2.80
CA ASP A 59 -12.91 -0.88 -2.10
C ASP A 59 -11.94 -2.05 -2.14
N ASN A 60 -11.67 -2.62 -0.97
CA ASN A 60 -10.58 -3.57 -0.80
C ASN A 60 -10.71 -4.81 -1.70
N GLY A 61 -11.94 -5.25 -1.99
CA GLY A 61 -12.19 -6.34 -2.95
C GLY A 61 -11.70 -6.06 -4.39
N ARG A 62 -11.48 -4.79 -4.76
CA ARG A 62 -10.95 -4.35 -6.05
C ARG A 62 -9.49 -3.88 -5.99
N LEU A 63 -8.89 -3.80 -4.80
CA LEU A 63 -7.52 -3.33 -4.58
C LEU A 63 -6.51 -4.05 -5.46
N TRP A 64 -6.56 -5.38 -5.49
CA TRP A 64 -5.62 -6.18 -6.27
C TRP A 64 -5.74 -5.93 -7.78
N GLN A 65 -6.96 -5.79 -8.29
CA GLN A 65 -7.20 -5.51 -9.71
C GLN A 65 -6.65 -4.14 -10.11
N LEU A 66 -6.85 -3.13 -9.26
CA LEU A 66 -6.27 -1.81 -9.48
C LEU A 66 -4.74 -1.83 -9.40
N PHE A 67 -4.18 -2.55 -8.44
CA PHE A 67 -2.74 -2.76 -8.33
C PHE A 67 -2.17 -3.37 -9.62
N LEU A 68 -2.76 -4.45 -10.14
CA LEU A 68 -2.30 -5.06 -11.40
C LEU A 68 -2.43 -4.10 -12.60
N ALA A 69 -3.52 -3.32 -12.65
CA ALA A 69 -3.75 -2.36 -13.72
C ALA A 69 -2.74 -1.20 -13.70
N LEU A 70 -2.36 -0.74 -12.50
CA LEU A 70 -1.27 0.22 -12.31
C LEU A 70 0.10 -0.43 -12.59
N ALA A 71 0.33 -1.67 -12.16
CA ALA A 71 1.56 -2.41 -12.46
C ALA A 71 1.81 -2.55 -13.97
N ALA A 72 0.74 -2.62 -14.77
CA ALA A 72 0.83 -2.65 -16.23
C ALA A 72 1.36 -1.34 -16.84
N THR A 73 1.37 -0.21 -16.10
CA THR A 73 1.97 1.05 -16.57
C THR A 73 3.48 1.09 -16.37
N LEU A 74 4.02 0.28 -15.44
CA LEU A 74 5.46 0.18 -15.18
C LEU A 74 6.19 -0.57 -16.31
N PRO A 75 7.51 -0.35 -16.49
CA PRO A 75 8.33 -1.11 -17.43
C PRO A 75 8.34 -2.63 -17.18
N GLN A 76 8.95 -3.37 -18.11
CA GLN A 76 9.06 -4.83 -18.02
C GLN A 76 9.99 -5.31 -16.90
N LYS A 77 10.90 -4.45 -16.47
CA LYS A 77 11.77 -4.73 -15.33
C LYS A 77 11.46 -3.78 -14.18
N VAL A 78 11.31 -4.32 -12.99
CA VAL A 78 10.96 -3.59 -11.76
C VAL A 78 11.66 -4.23 -10.55
N SER A 79 11.91 -3.44 -9.53
CA SER A 79 12.20 -3.94 -8.19
C SER A 79 10.88 -4.18 -7.46
N CYS A 80 10.81 -5.24 -6.67
CA CYS A 80 9.74 -5.42 -5.69
C CYS A 80 10.14 -4.73 -4.40
N VAL A 81 9.19 -4.05 -3.75
CA VAL A 81 9.34 -3.51 -2.40
C VAL A 81 8.33 -4.24 -1.52
N TYR A 82 8.75 -4.78 -0.38
CA TYR A 82 7.83 -5.43 0.55
C TYR A 82 8.41 -5.55 1.95
N GLY A 83 7.55 -5.58 2.95
CA GLY A 83 7.97 -5.68 4.35
C GLY A 83 6.82 -5.70 5.34
N LEU A 84 7.22 -5.73 6.60
CA LEU A 84 6.32 -5.57 7.73
C LEU A 84 6.24 -4.10 8.10
N TYR A 85 5.03 -3.62 8.38
CA TYR A 85 4.81 -2.28 8.91
C TYR A 85 5.64 -2.09 10.19
N GLU A 86 6.28 -0.92 10.34
CA GLU A 86 7.19 -0.55 11.43
C GLU A 86 8.52 -1.32 11.55
N GLU A 87 8.67 -2.49 10.92
CA GLU A 87 9.95 -3.24 10.92
C GLU A 87 10.82 -2.94 9.68
N GLY A 88 10.22 -2.31 8.66
CA GLY A 88 10.92 -1.86 7.45
C GLY A 88 10.66 -2.75 6.23
N SER A 89 11.01 -2.20 5.06
CA SER A 89 10.82 -2.83 3.75
C SER A 89 12.15 -3.13 3.08
N GLU A 90 12.20 -4.28 2.41
CA GLU A 90 13.30 -4.62 1.52
C GLU A 90 12.97 -4.24 0.08
N THR A 91 14.00 -3.89 -0.70
CA THR A 91 13.88 -3.62 -2.13
C THR A 91 14.73 -4.62 -2.89
N THR A 92 14.12 -5.37 -3.80
CA THR A 92 14.85 -6.34 -4.60
C THR A 92 15.74 -5.68 -5.64
N ALA A 93 16.68 -6.46 -6.19
CA ALA A 93 17.28 -6.12 -7.48
C ALA A 93 16.21 -5.95 -8.58
N LEU A 94 16.62 -5.41 -9.71
CA LEU A 94 15.74 -5.20 -10.87
C LEU A 94 15.42 -6.55 -11.55
N LEU A 95 14.17 -7.01 -11.43
CA LEU A 95 13.68 -8.32 -11.89
C LEU A 95 12.67 -8.19 -13.02
N GLN A 96 12.35 -9.29 -13.70
CA GLN A 96 11.23 -9.32 -14.66
C GLN A 96 9.91 -9.11 -13.91
N LYS A 97 9.10 -8.16 -14.37
CA LYS A 97 7.83 -7.79 -13.72
C LYS A 97 6.88 -8.98 -13.62
N ASP A 98 6.78 -9.79 -14.67
CA ASP A 98 5.92 -10.98 -14.66
C ASP A 98 6.35 -11.99 -13.59
N PHE A 99 7.67 -12.15 -13.39
CA PHE A 99 8.18 -12.99 -12.30
C PHE A 99 7.79 -12.43 -10.94
N VAL A 100 7.98 -11.13 -10.72
CA VAL A 100 7.62 -10.46 -9.46
C VAL A 100 6.12 -10.60 -9.16
N LEU A 101 5.27 -10.27 -10.14
CA LEU A 101 3.82 -10.39 -10.00
C LEU A 101 3.38 -11.82 -9.73
N ASN A 102 4.00 -12.82 -10.38
CA ASN A 102 3.72 -14.24 -10.12
C ASN A 102 4.13 -14.68 -8.70
N GLN A 103 5.16 -14.08 -8.09
CA GLN A 103 5.48 -14.37 -6.68
C GLN A 103 4.48 -13.70 -5.74
N LEU A 104 4.11 -12.44 -5.99
CA LEU A 104 3.14 -11.72 -5.17
C LEU A 104 1.74 -12.35 -5.23
N GLU A 105 1.29 -12.82 -6.39
CA GLU A 105 -0.03 -13.45 -6.59
C GLU A 105 -0.25 -14.65 -5.64
N LYS A 106 0.80 -15.40 -5.30
CA LYS A 106 0.72 -16.53 -4.36
C LYS A 106 0.24 -16.14 -2.96
N TYR A 107 0.37 -14.85 -2.61
CA TYR A 107 0.01 -14.28 -1.32
C TYR A 107 -1.03 -13.17 -1.47
N ARG A 108 -1.80 -13.17 -2.57
CA ARG A 108 -2.78 -12.13 -2.86
C ARG A 108 -3.75 -11.88 -1.69
N GLU A 109 -4.23 -12.93 -1.03
CA GLU A 109 -5.15 -12.80 0.09
C GLU A 109 -4.48 -12.05 1.25
N GLU A 110 -3.30 -12.50 1.67
CA GLU A 110 -2.54 -11.86 2.73
C GLU A 110 -2.14 -10.42 2.36
N LEU A 111 -1.57 -10.21 1.18
CA LEU A 111 -1.15 -8.88 0.72
C LEU A 111 -2.30 -7.88 0.64
N SER A 112 -3.50 -8.32 0.24
CA SER A 112 -4.68 -7.44 0.12
C SER A 112 -5.43 -7.22 1.44
N GLN A 113 -5.38 -8.16 2.39
CA GLN A 113 -6.17 -8.09 3.63
C GLN A 113 -5.35 -7.79 4.89
N GLU A 114 -4.11 -8.25 4.98
CA GLU A 114 -3.33 -8.24 6.23
C GLU A 114 -2.66 -6.88 6.48
N CYS A 115 -3.07 -6.18 7.52
CA CYS A 115 -2.66 -4.80 7.80
C CYS A 115 -1.29 -4.65 8.47
N GLN A 116 -0.52 -5.73 8.52
CA GLN A 116 0.91 -5.69 8.86
C GLN A 116 1.82 -5.76 7.63
N LEU A 117 1.28 -6.01 6.43
CA LEU A 117 2.07 -6.12 5.20
C LEU A 117 1.97 -4.87 4.34
N GLU A 118 3.12 -4.39 3.89
CA GLU A 118 3.25 -3.43 2.80
C GLU A 118 3.95 -4.08 1.61
N PHE A 119 3.55 -3.72 0.40
CA PHE A 119 4.18 -4.22 -0.81
C PHE A 119 4.00 -3.28 -2.00
N GLY A 120 4.85 -3.43 -3.01
CA GLY A 120 4.84 -2.55 -4.14
C GLY A 120 5.87 -2.90 -5.21
N LEU A 121 5.89 -2.07 -6.24
CA LEU A 121 6.82 -2.12 -7.35
C LEU A 121 7.52 -0.76 -7.49
N LEU A 122 8.81 -0.81 -7.77
CA LEU A 122 9.64 0.36 -7.98
C LEU A 122 10.39 0.25 -9.31
N PHE A 123 10.36 1.32 -10.08
CA PHE A 123 11.25 1.51 -11.22
C PHE A 123 11.88 2.90 -11.13
N GLN A 124 13.21 2.93 -11.04
CA GLN A 124 13.96 4.17 -10.93
C GLN A 124 15.16 4.18 -11.87
N THR A 125 15.29 5.28 -12.60
CA THR A 125 16.48 5.69 -13.33
C THR A 125 16.84 7.12 -12.94
N LYS A 126 17.85 7.71 -13.58
CA LYS A 126 18.17 9.14 -13.40
C LYS A 126 17.05 10.06 -13.92
N GLU A 127 16.24 9.57 -14.87
CA GLU A 127 15.26 10.39 -15.61
C GLU A 127 13.82 10.07 -15.25
N VAL A 128 13.56 8.91 -14.65
CA VAL A 128 12.20 8.43 -14.34
C VAL A 128 12.16 7.76 -12.97
N LEU A 129 11.17 8.11 -12.17
CA LEU A 129 10.73 7.38 -11.00
C LEU A 129 9.25 7.01 -11.18
N ILE A 130 8.96 5.72 -11.12
CA ILE A 130 7.61 5.18 -11.01
C ILE A 130 7.59 4.25 -9.81
N GLU A 131 6.72 4.53 -8.86
CA GLU A 131 6.56 3.74 -7.65
C GLU A 131 5.09 3.43 -7.47
N LEU A 132 4.78 2.18 -7.15
CA LEU A 132 3.44 1.69 -6.88
C LEU A 132 3.50 0.93 -5.56
N GLY A 133 2.93 1.50 -4.50
CA GLY A 133 2.89 0.89 -3.17
C GLY A 133 1.45 0.67 -2.71
N VAL A 134 1.24 -0.42 -1.98
CA VAL A 134 0.04 -0.66 -1.17
C VAL A 134 0.46 -0.51 0.28
N SER A 135 -0.18 0.42 0.98
CA SER A 135 0.08 0.67 2.40
C SER A 135 -0.42 -0.48 3.27
N GLU A 136 -0.02 -0.46 4.54
CA GLU A 136 -0.50 -1.37 5.57
C GLU A 136 -2.03 -1.22 5.76
N SER A 137 -2.55 -0.01 5.52
CA SER A 137 -3.98 0.32 5.54
C SER A 137 -4.71 0.04 4.24
N LYS A 138 -4.04 -0.57 3.26
CA LYS A 138 -4.63 -1.11 2.03
C LYS A 138 -5.26 -0.05 1.12
N TYR A 139 -4.64 1.12 1.07
CA TYR A 139 -4.81 2.08 -0.01
C TYR A 139 -3.56 2.10 -0.90
N ILE A 140 -3.67 2.64 -2.11
CA ILE A 140 -2.55 2.68 -3.07
C ILE A 140 -1.87 4.05 -3.01
N ARG A 141 -0.54 4.04 -2.99
CA ARG A 141 0.32 5.19 -3.24
C ARG A 141 1.02 5.00 -4.58
N TYR A 142 0.97 5.99 -5.46
CA TYR A 142 1.53 5.90 -6.80
C TYR A 142 2.28 7.17 -7.19
N TRP A 143 3.54 7.03 -7.57
CA TRP A 143 4.36 8.08 -8.16
C TRP A 143 4.50 7.80 -9.64
N GLY A 144 4.23 8.80 -10.47
CA GLY A 144 4.20 8.62 -11.91
C GLY A 144 4.63 9.83 -12.71
N VAL A 145 4.90 9.57 -14.00
CA VAL A 145 5.28 10.59 -14.99
C VAL A 145 4.18 10.84 -16.04
N GLU A 146 3.33 9.85 -16.31
CA GLU A 146 2.26 9.88 -17.33
C GLU A 146 0.88 10.20 -16.72
N LEU A 147 0.60 11.47 -16.43
CA LEU A 147 -0.63 11.90 -15.73
C LEU A 147 -1.92 11.55 -16.48
N GLU A 148 -1.97 11.78 -17.79
CA GLU A 148 -3.20 11.57 -18.57
C GLU A 148 -3.53 10.07 -18.69
N ARG A 149 -2.50 9.22 -18.86
CA ARG A 149 -2.68 7.77 -18.83
C ARG A 149 -3.17 7.29 -17.47
N PHE A 150 -2.65 7.85 -16.39
CA PHE A 150 -3.13 7.57 -15.04
C PHE A 150 -4.60 7.97 -14.85
N ARG A 151 -4.99 9.17 -15.29
CA ARG A 151 -6.39 9.64 -15.20
C ARG A 151 -7.36 8.75 -15.96
N LEU A 152 -7.00 8.33 -17.18
CA LEU A 152 -7.80 7.39 -17.97
C LEU A 152 -7.97 6.05 -17.26
N LEU A 153 -6.90 5.57 -16.59
CA LEU A 153 -6.97 4.35 -15.79
C LEU A 153 -7.89 4.52 -14.56
N MET A 154 -7.78 5.61 -13.82
CA MET A 154 -8.67 5.85 -12.67
C MET A 154 -10.13 5.94 -13.12
N GLN A 155 -10.39 6.58 -14.27
CA GLN A 155 -11.72 6.66 -14.85
C GLN A 155 -12.29 5.28 -15.19
N SER A 156 -11.49 4.34 -15.71
CA SER A 156 -11.98 2.98 -16.01
C SER A 156 -12.35 2.18 -14.77
N PHE A 157 -11.78 2.52 -13.61
CA PHE A 157 -12.16 1.98 -12.30
C PHE A 157 -13.30 2.76 -11.62
N HIS A 158 -13.82 3.81 -12.25
CA HIS A 158 -14.82 4.74 -11.70
C HIS A 158 -14.33 5.48 -10.44
N LEU A 159 -13.04 5.78 -10.39
CA LEU A 159 -12.43 6.52 -9.29
C LEU A 159 -12.31 8.00 -9.68
N PRO A 160 -13.11 8.90 -9.08
CA PRO A 160 -12.99 10.33 -9.34
C PRO A 160 -11.82 10.94 -8.55
N PRO A 161 -11.27 12.08 -8.99
CA PRO A 161 -10.48 12.92 -8.10
C PRO A 161 -11.37 13.46 -6.98
N VAL A 162 -10.89 13.41 -5.73
CA VAL A 162 -11.64 13.85 -4.55
C VAL A 162 -10.82 14.84 -3.75
N GLU A 163 -11.31 16.07 -3.66
CA GLU A 163 -10.76 17.08 -2.74
C GLU A 163 -11.05 16.69 -1.28
N GLY A 164 -10.06 16.88 -0.41
CA GLY A 164 -10.15 16.50 1.00
C GLY A 164 -10.40 15.00 1.18
N LEU A 165 -9.81 14.15 0.32
CA LEU A 165 -9.86 12.70 0.50
C LEU A 165 -8.98 12.29 1.68
N GLU A 166 -9.58 11.52 2.59
CA GLU A 166 -8.98 11.07 3.84
C GLU A 166 -8.85 9.55 3.88
N PHE A 167 -7.95 9.06 4.71
CA PHE A 167 -7.52 7.65 4.74
C PHE A 167 -7.71 7.06 6.14
N ILE A 168 -7.92 5.73 6.21
CA ILE A 168 -8.33 5.09 7.46
C ILE A 168 -7.23 5.09 8.54
N ASP A 169 -5.96 5.16 8.15
CA ASP A 169 -4.80 5.34 9.04
C ASP A 169 -4.73 6.71 9.70
N GLU A 170 -5.43 7.71 9.17
CA GLU A 170 -5.51 9.04 9.78
C GLU A 170 -6.40 9.03 11.05
N TYR A 171 -7.05 7.91 11.35
CA TYR A 171 -8.03 7.74 12.42
C TYR A 171 -7.78 6.48 13.27
N PRO A 172 -8.27 6.43 14.53
CA PRO A 172 -8.22 5.22 15.32
C PRO A 172 -8.93 4.04 14.63
N LYS A 173 -8.20 2.95 14.49
CA LYS A 173 -8.63 1.69 13.89
C LYS A 173 -8.17 0.52 14.76
N ILE A 174 -8.94 -0.55 14.76
CA ILE A 174 -8.52 -1.82 15.36
C ILE A 174 -8.17 -2.76 14.20
N VAL A 175 -6.98 -3.34 14.30
CA VAL A 175 -6.48 -4.33 13.35
C VAL A 175 -6.51 -5.69 14.03
N THR A 176 -7.23 -6.63 13.42
CA THR A 176 -7.26 -8.04 13.83
C THR A 176 -6.38 -8.83 12.86
N PRO A 177 -5.44 -9.67 13.34
CA PRO A 177 -4.63 -10.51 12.46
C PRO A 177 -5.51 -11.35 11.53
N LEU A 178 -5.16 -11.42 10.24
CA LEU A 178 -5.99 -12.08 9.23
C LEU A 178 -6.27 -13.55 9.58
N ARG A 179 -5.29 -14.24 10.15
CA ARG A 179 -5.39 -15.65 10.58
C ARG A 179 -6.47 -15.92 11.62
N GLU A 180 -6.90 -14.90 12.38
CA GLU A 180 -8.00 -15.04 13.34
C GLU A 180 -9.36 -15.06 12.66
N LEU A 181 -9.45 -14.46 11.46
CA LEU A 181 -10.66 -14.39 10.63
C LEU A 181 -10.69 -15.47 9.56
N ILE A 182 -9.52 -15.82 9.01
CA ILE A 182 -9.30 -16.84 7.99
C ILE A 182 -8.18 -17.77 8.48
N PRO A 183 -8.50 -18.90 9.13
CA PRO A 183 -7.48 -19.77 9.76
C PRO A 183 -6.42 -20.35 8.81
N THR A 184 -6.69 -20.36 7.50
CA THR A 184 -5.75 -20.83 6.47
C THR A 184 -4.77 -19.76 5.99
N ALA A 185 -4.99 -18.49 6.36
CA ALA A 185 -4.11 -17.39 5.98
C ALA A 185 -2.74 -17.53 6.67
N LYS A 186 -1.68 -17.16 5.95
CA LYS A 186 -0.33 -17.17 6.51
C LYS A 186 -0.13 -15.99 7.46
N ALA A 187 0.72 -16.19 8.44
CA ALA A 187 1.21 -15.08 9.25
C ALA A 187 2.05 -14.12 8.36
N PRO A 188 2.01 -12.79 8.63
CA PRO A 188 2.76 -11.79 7.88
C PRO A 188 4.25 -12.13 7.70
N GLU A 189 4.90 -12.56 8.76
CA GLU A 189 6.32 -12.91 8.80
C GLU A 189 6.61 -14.13 7.91
N THR A 190 5.65 -15.05 7.81
CA THR A 190 5.74 -16.22 6.93
C THR A 190 5.64 -15.80 5.47
N VAL A 191 4.78 -14.83 5.13
CA VAL A 191 4.71 -14.27 3.78
C VAL A 191 6.04 -13.61 3.40
N VAL A 192 6.56 -12.76 4.28
CA VAL A 192 7.85 -12.07 4.07
C VAL A 192 8.98 -13.09 3.91
N TYR A 193 9.07 -14.08 4.79
CA TYR A 193 10.07 -15.14 4.70
C TYR A 193 10.07 -15.84 3.34
N TYR A 194 8.89 -16.23 2.83
CA TYR A 194 8.83 -16.90 1.53
C TYR A 194 9.11 -15.97 0.35
N LEU A 195 8.76 -14.68 0.46
CA LEU A 195 9.17 -13.69 -0.55
C LEU A 195 10.69 -13.50 -0.54
N ASP A 196 11.33 -13.47 0.63
CA ASP A 196 12.79 -13.39 0.74
C ASP A 196 13.46 -14.59 0.07
N GLN A 197 12.95 -15.81 0.30
CA GLN A 197 13.44 -17.00 -0.39
C GLN A 197 13.26 -16.91 -1.91
N ALA A 198 12.10 -16.42 -2.38
CA ALA A 198 11.80 -16.30 -3.80
C ALA A 198 12.63 -15.22 -4.51
N PHE A 199 13.00 -14.16 -3.80
CA PHE A 199 13.77 -13.03 -4.32
C PHE A 199 15.26 -13.07 -3.94
N HIS A 200 15.69 -14.09 -3.21
CA HIS A 200 17.06 -14.25 -2.72
C HIS A 200 17.53 -13.07 -1.86
N ILE A 201 16.66 -12.59 -0.96
CA ILE A 201 16.96 -11.53 0.00
C ILE A 201 17.49 -12.16 1.29
N ASP A 202 18.58 -11.59 1.80
CA ASP A 202 19.16 -11.94 3.09
C ASP A 202 18.96 -10.78 4.06
N ARG A 203 17.99 -10.92 4.98
CA ARG A 203 17.67 -9.89 5.98
C ARG A 203 18.62 -9.89 7.18
N ARG A 204 19.72 -10.66 7.15
CA ARG A 204 20.72 -10.59 8.21
C ARG A 204 21.29 -9.17 8.28
N PRO A 205 21.42 -8.57 9.49
CA PRO A 205 22.13 -7.32 9.61
C PRO A 205 23.56 -7.51 9.05
N PRO A 206 24.12 -6.53 8.33
CA PRO A 206 25.50 -6.63 7.89
C PRO A 206 26.39 -6.90 9.11
N ASP A 207 27.36 -7.80 8.96
CA ASP A 207 28.38 -8.00 9.99
C ASP A 207 28.90 -6.62 10.40
N VAL A 208 28.83 -6.30 11.70
CA VAL A 208 29.36 -5.05 12.24
C VAL A 208 30.87 -5.12 12.03
N PHE A 209 31.35 -4.58 10.91
CA PHE A 209 32.76 -4.31 10.71
C PHE A 209 33.15 -3.26 11.75
N PHE A 210 33.67 -3.73 12.89
CA PHE A 210 34.50 -2.90 13.76
C PHE A 210 35.84 -2.75 13.05
N ASP A 211 36.02 -1.61 12.36
CA ASP A 211 37.35 -1.10 12.02
C ASP A 211 38.03 -0.53 13.28
#